data_AF-A0A6N3AHA1-F1
#
_entry.id   AF-A0A6N3AHA1-F1
#
_cell.length_a   1.000
_cell.length_b   1.000
_cell.length_c   1.000
_cell.angle_alpha   90.00
_cell.angle_beta   90.00
_cell.angle_gamma   90.00
#
_symmetry.space_group_name_H-M   'P 1'
#
loop_
_entity.id
_entity.type
_entity.pdbx_description
1 polymer ?
#
loop_
_entity_poly.entity_id
_entity_poly.type
_entity_poly.pdbx_seq_one_letter_code
_entity_poly.pdbx_strand_id
1 'polypeptide(L)'
;MKKNILFALAVILLAGVIAVTRVMTRTEGATARVEITDAETITLPLDKDGTYEISEGKLPVTLEVSEGRIRFINSRCPDHICEGYGWLSKEHDQAVCMPAGVVVSVEKGA
;
A
#
# COMPACT_ATOMS: atom_id res chain seq x y z
N MET A 1 -2.01 43.84 8.33
CA MET A 1 -0.83 43.03 8.74
C MET A 1 -1.17 41.93 9.73
N LYS A 2 -1.83 42.19 10.88
CA LYS A 2 -2.21 41.15 11.87
C LYS A 2 -3.07 40.00 11.32
N LYS A 3 -4.02 40.30 10.41
CA LYS A 3 -4.91 39.31 9.77
C LYS A 3 -4.16 38.27 8.93
N ASN A 4 -3.06 38.67 8.29
CA ASN A 4 -2.25 37.80 7.44
C ASN A 4 -1.38 36.86 8.28
N ILE A 5 -0.87 37.36 9.42
CA ILE A 5 -0.14 36.54 10.40
C ILE A 5 -1.07 35.51 11.03
N LEU A 6 -2.30 35.91 11.38
CA LEU A 6 -3.31 34.99 11.91
C LEU A 6 -3.67 33.88 10.90
N PHE A 7 -3.78 34.24 9.62
CA PHE A 7 -4.07 33.30 8.55
C PHE A 7 -2.91 32.33 8.30
N ALA A 8 -1.66 32.83 8.29
CA ALA A 8 -0.47 31.99 8.15
C ALA A 8 -0.33 31.00 9.32
N LEU A 9 -0.58 31.44 10.56
CA LEU A 9 -0.60 30.57 11.75
C LEU A 9 -1.66 29.48 11.65
N ALA A 10 -2.86 29.81 11.15
CA ALA A 10 -3.93 28.83 10.97
C ALA A 10 -3.56 27.75 9.94
N VAL A 11 -2.91 28.12 8.82
CA VAL A 11 -2.46 27.17 7.80
C VAL A 11 -1.36 26.25 8.32
N ILE A 12 -0.39 26.79 9.08
CA ILE A 12 0.68 25.99 9.68
C ILE A 12 0.11 25.00 10.71
N LEU A 13 -0.83 25.43 11.55
CA LEU A 13 -1.52 24.55 12.49
C LEU A 13 -2.27 23.42 11.77
N LEU A 14 -2.98 23.73 10.69
CA LEU A 14 -3.72 22.74 9.93
C LEU A 14 -2.78 21.72 9.27
N ALA A 15 -1.67 22.18 8.67
CA ALA A 15 -0.65 21.31 8.10
C ALA A 15 0.01 20.41 9.17
N GLY A 16 0.26 20.96 10.36
CA GLY A 16 0.78 20.21 11.50
C GLY A 16 -0.18 19.10 11.97
N VAL A 17 -1.47 19.39 12.08
CA VAL A 17 -2.49 18.39 12.44
C VAL A 17 -2.57 17.26 11.40
N ILE A 18 -2.52 17.60 10.10
CA ILE A 18 -2.51 16.60 9.02
C ILE A 18 -1.24 15.72 9.10
N ALA A 19 -0.08 16.31 9.36
CA ALA A 19 1.16 15.56 9.48
C ALA A 19 1.15 14.60 10.69
N VAL A 20 0.70 15.08 11.86
CA VAL A 20 0.62 14.27 13.08
C VAL A 20 -0.36 13.11 12.93
N THR A 21 -1.54 13.38 12.35
CA THR A 21 -2.54 12.31 12.12
C THR A 21 -2.01 11.23 11.17
N ARG A 22 -1.26 11.59 10.12
CA ARG A 22 -0.64 10.58 9.23
C ARG A 22 0.40 9.70 9.94
N VAL A 23 1.22 10.30 10.79
CA VAL A 23 2.23 9.53 11.55
C VAL A 23 1.55 8.60 12.55
N MET A 24 0.49 9.06 13.22
CA MET A 24 -0.23 8.25 14.20
C MET A 24 -1.05 7.12 13.56
N THR A 25 -1.45 7.25 12.30
CA THR A 25 -2.15 6.19 11.55
C THR A 25 -1.23 5.19 10.86
N ARG A 26 0.10 5.30 11.02
CA ARG A 26 1.00 4.22 10.59
C ARG A 26 0.66 3.00 11.41
N THR A 27 0.06 2.01 10.78
CA THR A 27 -0.22 0.71 11.35
C THR A 27 1.11 -0.01 11.57
N GLU A 28 1.69 0.20 12.76
CA GLU A 28 2.84 -0.57 13.23
C GLU A 28 2.49 -2.06 13.16
N GLY A 29 3.32 -2.84 12.46
CA GLY A 29 3.17 -4.28 12.35
C GLY A 29 2.20 -4.79 11.28
N ALA A 30 1.61 -3.96 10.41
CA ALA A 30 0.81 -4.49 9.30
C ALA A 30 1.69 -5.21 8.26
N THR A 31 1.26 -6.38 7.82
CA THR A 31 1.96 -7.18 6.80
C THR A 31 1.02 -7.45 5.62
N ALA A 32 1.56 -7.44 4.40
CA ALA A 32 0.83 -7.91 3.24
C ALA A 32 1.17 -9.37 2.96
N ARG A 33 0.16 -10.22 2.94
CA ARG A 33 0.26 -11.62 2.52
C ARG A 33 0.01 -11.69 1.01
N VAL A 34 0.99 -12.21 0.29
CA VAL A 34 0.99 -12.37 -1.17
C VAL A 34 0.86 -13.86 -1.48
N GLU A 35 -0.35 -14.29 -1.83
CA GLU A 35 -0.62 -15.67 -2.24
C GLU A 35 -0.42 -15.82 -3.74
N ILE A 36 0.26 -16.88 -4.13
CA ILE A 36 0.59 -17.20 -5.53
C ILE A 36 0.07 -18.62 -5.78
N THR A 37 -0.71 -18.79 -6.85
CA THR A 37 -1.48 -20.02 -7.09
C THR A 37 -0.64 -21.31 -7.05
N ASP A 38 0.56 -21.28 -7.62
CA ASP A 38 1.43 -22.45 -7.80
C ASP A 38 2.79 -22.30 -7.08
N ALA A 39 2.90 -21.37 -6.13
CA ALA A 39 4.15 -21.08 -5.42
C ALA A 39 3.93 -20.81 -3.92
N GLU A 40 5.02 -20.62 -3.18
CA GLU A 40 4.97 -20.32 -1.76
C GLU A 40 4.34 -18.93 -1.53
N THR A 41 3.55 -18.81 -0.46
CA THR A 41 3.00 -17.53 -0.03
C THR A 41 4.11 -16.67 0.57
N ILE A 42 4.18 -15.40 0.15
CA ILE A 42 5.19 -14.46 0.62
C ILE A 42 4.55 -13.45 1.56
N THR A 43 5.22 -13.09 2.64
CA THR A 43 4.78 -12.02 3.54
C THR A 43 5.70 -10.81 3.37
N LEU A 44 5.12 -9.68 2.99
CA LEU A 44 5.83 -8.41 2.82
C LEU A 44 5.50 -7.48 4.00
N PRO A 45 6.50 -6.95 4.70
CA PRO A 45 6.26 -6.03 5.81
C PRO A 45 5.90 -4.65 5.25
N LEU A 46 4.80 -4.05 5.71
CA LEU A 46 4.32 -2.76 5.17
C LEU A 46 5.08 -1.55 5.71
N ASP A 47 5.91 -1.74 6.73
CA ASP A 47 6.79 -0.70 7.31
C ASP A 47 8.08 -0.47 6.49
N LYS A 48 8.35 -1.31 5.49
CA LYS A 48 9.49 -1.18 4.59
C LYS A 48 9.05 -0.78 3.20
N ASP A 49 9.22 0.49 2.90
CA ASP A 49 8.99 1.03 1.57
C ASP A 49 9.91 0.34 0.55
N GLY A 50 9.34 -0.03 -0.60
CA GLY A 50 10.07 -0.74 -1.65
C GLY A 50 9.18 -1.28 -2.76
N THR A 51 9.83 -1.68 -3.85
CA THR A 51 9.17 -2.36 -4.97
C THR A 51 9.59 -3.82 -5.01
N TYR A 52 8.63 -4.71 -5.15
CA TYR A 52 8.81 -6.17 -5.13
C TYR A 52 8.29 -6.76 -6.43
N GLU A 53 9.17 -7.42 -7.17
CA GLU A 53 8.80 -8.14 -8.38
C GLU A 53 8.47 -9.59 -8.02
N ILE A 54 7.28 -10.04 -8.40
CA ILE A 54 6.80 -11.40 -8.20
C ILE A 54 6.80 -12.07 -9.57
N SER A 55 7.70 -13.03 -9.76
CA SER A 55 7.91 -13.73 -11.03
C SER A 55 7.41 -15.18 -10.98
N GLU A 56 7.04 -15.65 -9.80
CA GLU A 56 6.59 -17.01 -9.51
C GLU A 56 5.12 -17.24 -9.88
N GLY A 57 4.37 -16.17 -10.16
CA GLY A 57 3.03 -16.24 -10.72
C GLY A 57 3.03 -16.65 -12.20
N LYS A 58 1.83 -16.80 -12.77
CA LYS A 58 1.64 -17.13 -14.20
C LYS A 58 2.14 -16.02 -15.13
N LEU A 59 2.12 -14.79 -14.62
CA LEU A 59 2.66 -13.60 -15.28
C LEU A 59 3.38 -12.77 -14.21
N PRO A 60 4.47 -12.07 -14.58
CA PRO A 60 5.17 -11.24 -13.62
C PRO A 60 4.33 -10.01 -13.25
N VAL A 61 4.34 -9.68 -11.97
CA VAL A 61 3.70 -8.50 -11.40
C VAL A 61 4.67 -7.78 -10.47
N THR A 62 4.52 -6.47 -10.35
CA THR A 62 5.31 -5.63 -9.44
C THR A 62 4.38 -4.98 -8.44
N LEU A 63 4.71 -5.19 -7.17
CA LEU A 63 4.05 -4.58 -6.03
C LEU A 63 4.90 -3.42 -5.51
N GLU A 64 4.25 -2.39 -5.01
CA GLU A 64 4.89 -1.26 -4.32
C GLU A 64 4.35 -1.19 -2.90
N VAL A 65 5.25 -1.21 -1.93
CA VAL A 65 4.98 -0.87 -0.55
C VAL A 65 5.45 0.57 -0.32
N SER A 66 4.57 1.42 0.21
CA SER A 66 4.94 2.77 0.63
C SER A 66 4.03 3.28 1.74
N GLU A 67 4.63 3.89 2.75
CA GLU A 67 3.94 4.53 3.88
C GLU A 67 2.93 3.59 4.58
N GLY A 68 3.26 2.31 4.77
CA GLY A 68 2.36 1.36 5.45
C GLY A 68 1.26 0.77 4.55
N ARG A 69 1.38 0.90 3.23
CA ARG A 69 0.34 0.49 2.26
C ARG A 69 0.98 -0.24 1.09
N ILE A 70 0.21 -1.09 0.41
CA ILE A 70 0.68 -1.86 -0.75
C ILE A 70 -0.26 -1.70 -1.95
N ARG A 71 0.29 -1.74 -3.17
CA ARG A 71 -0.50 -1.77 -4.41
C ARG A 71 0.21 -2.51 -5.54
N PHE A 72 -0.54 -2.86 -6.58
CA PHE A 72 0.03 -3.25 -7.87
C PHE A 72 0.44 -1.99 -8.66
N ILE A 73 1.64 -1.99 -9.24
CA ILE A 73 2.13 -0.87 -10.08
C ILE A 73 2.50 -1.28 -11.51
N ASN A 74 2.80 -2.56 -11.75
CA ASN A 74 3.09 -3.07 -13.08
C ASN A 74 2.73 -4.54 -13.16
N SER A 75 1.64 -4.87 -13.82
CA SER A 75 1.20 -6.24 -14.04
C SER A 75 1.26 -6.51 -15.54
N ARG A 76 1.88 -7.63 -15.96
CA ARG A 76 1.88 -8.00 -17.39
C ARG A 76 0.55 -8.61 -17.85
N CYS A 77 -0.51 -8.51 -17.05
CA CYS A 77 -1.85 -8.96 -17.40
C CYS A 77 -2.52 -7.95 -18.36
N PRO A 78 -3.33 -8.41 -19.31
CA PRO A 78 -3.93 -7.54 -20.34
C PRO A 78 -5.00 -6.58 -19.79
N ASP A 79 -5.57 -6.87 -18.62
CA ASP A 79 -6.70 -6.15 -18.05
C ASP A 79 -6.29 -5.05 -17.07
N HIS A 80 -5.09 -5.14 -16.47
CA HIS A 80 -4.54 -4.19 -15.48
C HIS A 80 -5.51 -3.79 -14.34
N ILE A 81 -6.54 -4.60 -14.06
CA ILE A 81 -7.60 -4.27 -13.09
C ILE A 81 -7.03 -4.13 -11.67
N CYS A 82 -6.07 -4.99 -11.32
CA CYS A 82 -5.40 -4.97 -10.01
C CYS A 82 -4.69 -3.65 -9.73
N GLU A 83 -4.12 -2.99 -10.74
CA GLU A 83 -3.47 -1.68 -10.62
C GLU A 83 -4.49 -0.57 -10.34
N GLY A 84 -5.69 -0.70 -10.92
CA GLY A 84 -6.79 0.24 -10.71
C GLY A 84 -7.36 0.24 -9.29
N TYR A 85 -7.13 -0.83 -8.52
CA TYR A 85 -7.57 -0.92 -7.12
C TYR A 85 -6.81 0.05 -6.20
N GLY A 86 -5.57 0.38 -6.56
CA GLY A 86 -4.76 1.34 -5.81
C GLY A 86 -4.24 0.80 -4.48
N TRP A 87 -4.11 1.70 -3.49
CA TRP A 87 -3.47 1.41 -2.20
C TRP A 87 -4.38 0.60 -1.27
N LEU A 88 -3.90 -0.57 -0.88
CA LEU A 88 -4.41 -1.39 0.22
C LEU A 88 -3.73 -1.00 1.51
N SER A 89 -4.50 -0.79 2.58
CA SER A 89 -3.96 -0.25 3.84
C SER A 89 -4.65 -0.77 5.10
N LYS A 90 -5.90 -1.20 4.97
CA LYS A 90 -6.71 -1.66 6.09
C LYS A 90 -6.64 -3.18 6.16
N GLU A 91 -6.78 -3.70 7.38
CA GLU A 91 -6.94 -5.13 7.60
C GLU A 91 -8.06 -5.69 6.72
N HIS A 92 -7.78 -6.80 6.04
CA HIS A 92 -8.64 -7.46 5.05
C HIS A 92 -8.86 -6.71 3.72
N ASP A 93 -8.19 -5.58 3.48
CA ASP A 93 -8.09 -5.03 2.13
C ASP A 93 -7.39 -6.06 1.22
N GLN A 94 -7.96 -6.30 0.04
CA GLN A 94 -7.44 -7.27 -0.91
C GLN A 94 -7.49 -6.74 -2.34
N ALA A 95 -6.48 -7.06 -3.14
CA ALA A 95 -6.50 -6.92 -4.58
C ALA A 95 -5.98 -8.20 -5.24
N VAL A 96 -6.57 -8.55 -6.38
CA VAL A 96 -6.33 -9.82 -7.07
C VAL A 96 -5.95 -9.56 -8.52
N CYS A 97 -4.80 -10.10 -8.94
CA CYS A 97 -4.43 -10.22 -10.34
C CYS A 97 -4.75 -11.64 -10.81
N MET A 98 -6.01 -11.87 -11.23
CA MET A 98 -6.49 -13.19 -11.60
C MET A 98 -5.68 -13.83 -12.75
N PRO A 99 -5.32 -13.11 -13.84
CA PRO A 99 -4.51 -13.70 -14.91
C PRO A 99 -3.10 -14.10 -14.46
N ALA A 100 -2.48 -13.35 -13.55
CA ALA A 100 -1.18 -13.69 -12.97
C ALA A 100 -1.26 -14.75 -11.87
N GLY A 101 -2.45 -15.01 -11.31
CA GLY A 101 -2.65 -15.93 -10.19
C GLY A 101 -2.04 -15.42 -8.88
N VAL A 102 -2.01 -14.09 -8.69
CA VAL A 102 -1.44 -13.42 -7.51
C VAL A 102 -2.53 -12.66 -6.75
N VAL A 103 -2.60 -12.88 -5.45
CA VAL A 103 -3.53 -12.23 -4.52
C VAL A 103 -2.73 -11.51 -3.44
N VAL A 104 -3.03 -10.25 -3.18
CA VAL A 104 -2.41 -9.47 -2.12
C VAL A 104 -3.49 -9.11 -1.10
N SER A 105 -3.25 -9.44 0.16
CA SER A 105 -4.17 -9.14 1.27
C SER A 105 -3.41 -8.49 2.42
N VAL A 106 -3.98 -7.46 3.05
CA VAL A 106 -3.40 -6.81 4.22
C VAL A 106 -3.87 -7.53 5.48
N GLU A 107 -2.94 -7.96 6.31
CA GLU A 107 -3.16 -8.64 7.58
C GLU A 107 -2.53 -7.82 8.73
N LYS A 108 -3.15 -7.89 9.92
CA LYS A 108 -2.45 -7.45 11.15
C LYS A 108 -1.31 -8.42 11.41
N GLY A 109 -0.07 -7.94 11.44
CA GLY A 109 1.05 -8.75 11.90
C GLY A 109 0.80 -9.21 13.33
N ALA A 110 1.12 -10.48 13.55
CA ALA A 110 1.05 -11.11 14.86
C ALA A 110 2.08 -10.54 15.84
#